data_AF-A0A3N9VA88-F1
#
_entry.id   AF-A0A3N9VA88-F1
#
_cell.length_a   1.000
_cell.length_b   1.000
_cell.length_c   1.000
_cell.angle_alpha   90.00
_cell.angle_beta   90.00
_cell.angle_gamma   90.00
#
_symmetry.space_group_name_H-M   'P 1'
#
loop_
_entity.id
_entity.type
_entity.pdbx_description
1 polymer ?
#
loop_
_entity_poly.entity_id
_entity_poly.type
_entity_poly.pdbx_seq_one_letter_code
_entity_poly.pdbx_strand_id
1 'polypeptide(L)' 'MSGVVGILIRAKFAGKVTSLRNELDKLRLDGAFWIGDDVYDRALAAVGES' A
#
# COMPACT_ATOMS: atom_id res chain seq x y z
N MET A 1 -10.97 -11.12 3.37
CA MET A 1 -11.03 -9.83 4.10
C MET A 1 -10.05 -8.88 3.43
N SER A 2 -10.49 -7.80 2.77
CA SER A 2 -9.57 -6.78 2.26
C SER A 2 -9.50 -5.62 3.25
N GLY A 3 -8.38 -5.50 3.97
CA GLY A 3 -8.06 -4.26 4.67
C GLY A 3 -7.67 -3.15 3.69
N VAL A 4 -7.40 -1.95 4.21
CA VAL A 4 -7.05 -0.75 3.43
C VAL A 4 -5.91 -1.02 2.43
N VAL A 5 -4.88 -1.77 2.86
CA VAL A 5 -3.75 -2.17 2.00
C VAL A 5 -4.22 -2.95 0.75
N GLY A 6 -5.15 -3.88 0.90
CA GLY A 6 -5.68 -4.65 -0.21
C GLY A 6 -6.49 -3.81 -1.21
N ILE A 7 -7.12 -2.73 -0.75
CA ILE A 7 -7.82 -1.78 -1.61
C ILE A 7 -6.81 -0.97 -2.43
N LEU A 8 -5.74 -0.49 -1.80
CA LEU A 8 -4.68 0.26 -2.48
C LEU A 8 -3.95 -0.57 -3.54
N ILE A 9 -3.66 -1.85 -3.25
CA ILE A 9 -3.08 -2.77 -4.22
C ILE A 9 -3.98 -2.90 -5.46
N ARG A 10 -5.29 -3.08 -5.27
CA ARG A 10 -6.25 -3.14 -6.39
C ARG A 10 -6.32 -1.83 -7.16
N ALA A 11 -6.26 -0.70 -6.47
CA ALA A 11 -6.26 0.62 -7.09
C ALA A 11 -5.01 0.86 -7.96
N LYS A 12 -3.83 0.38 -7.52
CA LYS A 12 -2.59 0.38 -8.31
C LYS A 12 -2.74 -0.44 -9.59
N PHE A 13 -3.26 -1.66 -9.50
CA PHE A 13 -3.52 -2.49 -10.69
C PHE A 13 -4.57 -1.89 -11.63
N ALA A 14 -5.55 -1.17 -11.08
CA ALA A 14 -6.55 -0.46 -11.87
C ALA A 14 -6.06 0.88 -12.46
N GLY A 15 -4.78 1.24 -12.26
CA GLY A 15 -4.20 2.51 -12.72
C GLY A 15 -4.78 3.75 -12.03
N LYS A 16 -5.43 3.58 -10.87
CA LYS A 16 -6.03 4.67 -10.08
C LYS A 16 -5.03 5.30 -9.09
N VAL A 17 -3.97 4.57 -8.78
CA VAL A 17 -2.86 5.03 -7.94
C VAL A 17 -1.56 4.85 -8.71
N THR A 18 -0.77 5.92 -8.79
CA THR A 18 0.50 5.92 -9.54
C THR A 18 1.62 5.20 -8.80
N SER A 19 1.71 5.36 -7.48
CA SER A 19 2.69 4.67 -6.63
C SER A 19 1.99 4.17 -5.37
N LEU A 20 2.07 2.86 -5.13
CA LEU A 20 1.54 2.26 -3.92
C LEU A 20 2.34 2.71 -2.70
N ARG A 21 3.68 2.83 -2.83
CA ARG A 21 4.57 3.35 -1.79
C ARG A 21 4.08 4.66 -1.21
N ASN A 22 3.82 5.65 -2.06
CA ASN A 22 3.37 6.97 -1.61
C ASN A 22 2.07 6.91 -0.80
N GLU A 23 1.13 6.04 -1.16
CA GLU A 23 -0.13 5.91 -0.43
C GLU A 23 0.02 5.15 0.90
N LEU A 24 0.89 4.13 0.94
CA LEU A 24 1.22 3.44 2.18
C LEU A 24 2.00 4.34 3.15
N ASP A 25 2.90 5.19 2.64
CA ASP A 25 3.66 6.15 3.44
C ASP A 25 2.72 7.19 4.06
N LYS A 26 1.78 7.76 3.29
CA LYS A 26 0.75 8.66 3.83
C LYS A 26 -0.07 7.98 4.92
N LEU A 27 -0.49 6.72 4.72
CA LEU A 27 -1.23 5.98 5.74
C LEU A 27 -0.41 5.79 7.02
N ARG A 28 0.87 5.44 6.89
CA ARG A 28 1.77 5.16 8.01
C ARG A 28 2.19 6.42 8.77
N LEU A 29 2.48 7.51 8.05
CA LEU A 29 3.02 8.75 8.60
C LEU A 29 1.92 9.72 9.05
N ASP A 30 0.86 9.86 8.26
CA ASP A 30 -0.18 10.86 8.49
C ASP A 30 -1.47 10.27 9.09
N GLY A 31 -1.73 8.98 8.82
CA GLY A 31 -3.03 8.34 9.09
C GLY A 31 -3.16 7.63 10.44
N ALA A 32 -2.14 7.64 11.29
CA ALA A 32 -2.05 6.81 12.50
C ALA A 32 -2.30 5.31 12.23
N PHE A 33 -2.12 4.85 10.98
CA PHE A 33 -2.38 3.49 10.56
C PHE A 33 -1.09 2.68 10.68
N TRP A 34 -1.03 1.79 11.67
CA TRP A 34 0.14 0.95 11.86
C TRP A 34 0.20 -0.14 10.78
N ILE A 35 1.27 -0.10 9.98
CA ILE A 35 1.62 -1.13 9.00
C ILE A 35 2.95 -1.73 9.45
N GLY A 36 2.96 -3.04 9.72
CA GLY A 36 4.21 -3.77 9.95
C GLY A 36 5.09 -3.75 8.70
N ASP A 37 6.40 -3.68 8.88
CA ASP A 37 7.36 -3.63 7.76
C ASP A 37 7.20 -4.84 6.83
N ASP A 38 6.86 -6.01 7.38
CA ASP A 38 6.59 -7.22 6.60
C ASP A 38 5.38 -7.08 5.67
N VAL A 39 4.31 -6.45 6.15
CA VAL A 39 3.10 -6.18 5.35
C VAL A 39 3.37 -5.10 4.31
N TYR A 40 4.12 -4.07 4.69
CA TYR A 40 4.52 -2.98 3.81
C TYR A 40 5.34 -3.52 2.63
N ASP A 41 6.41 -4.27 2.90
CA ASP A 41 7.30 -4.82 1.88
C ASP A 41 6.58 -5.81 0.97
N ARG A 42 5.72 -6.68 1.54
CA ARG A 42 4.90 -7.61 0.74
C ARG A 42 3.92 -6.87 -0.17
N ALA A 43 3.35 -5.75 0.30
CA ALA A 43 2.43 -4.97 -0.51
C ALA A 43 3.14 -4.30 -1.69
N LEU A 44 4.34 -3.76 -1.47
CA LEU A 44 5.16 -3.17 -2.54
C LEU A 44 5.61 -4.22 -3.55
N ALA A 45 6.13 -5.34 -3.07
CA ALA A 45 6.55 -6.46 -3.93
C ALA A 45 5.39 -6.98 -4.79
N ALA A 46 4.16 -7.01 -4.25
CA ALA A 46 2.98 -7.45 -4.98
C ALA A 46 2.65 -6.59 -6.21
N VAL A 47 3.10 -5.33 -6.25
CA VAL A 47 2.89 -4.42 -7.39
C VAL A 47 4.18 -4.07 -8.14
N GLY A 48 5.29 -4.72 -7.80
CA GLY A 48 6.60 -4.48 -8.44
C GLY A 48 7.27 -3.16 -8.01
N GLU A 49 6.89 -2.59 -6.87
CA GLU A 49 7.63 -1.50 -6.24
C GLU A 49 8.59 -2.13 -5.22
N SER A 50 9.89 -1.77 -5.26
CA SER A 50 10.93 -2.26 -4.34
C SER A 50 11.54 -1.11 -3.57
#